data_AF-A0AA39JK19-F1
#
_entry.id   AF-A0AA39JK19-F1
#
_cell.length_a   1.000
_cell.length_b   1.000
_cell.length_c   1.000
_cell.angle_alpha   90.00
_cell.angle_beta   90.00
_cell.angle_gamma   90.00
#
_symmetry.space_group_name_H-M   'P 1'
#
loop_
_entity.id
_entity.type
_entity.pdbx_description
1 polymer ?
#
loop_
_entity_poly.entity_id
_entity_poly.type
_entity_poly.pdbx_seq_one_letter_code
_entity_poly.pdbx_strand_id
1 'polypeptide(L)' 'LPSYIFYDNNCSLLHHLWTQRDTYFNKTGMIMETWHAQSHKKTDEFCHRWCLPSCFPKLMKPGKKGGKEWQFNASATEQA' A
#
# COMPACT_ATOMS: atom_id res chain seq x y z
N LEU A 1 -11.09 -4.19 12.63
CA LEU A 1 -10.56 -3.47 11.45
C LEU A 1 -10.50 -4.42 10.26
N PRO A 2 -10.67 -3.93 9.02
CA PRO A 2 -10.42 -4.75 7.84
C PRO A 2 -8.97 -5.24 7.81
N SER A 3 -8.73 -6.36 7.12
CA SER A 3 -7.37 -6.88 6.94
C SER A 3 -6.49 -5.96 6.10
N TYR A 4 -7.11 -5.21 5.17
CA TYR A 4 -6.45 -4.30 4.25
C TYR A 4 -7.27 -3.02 4.08
N ILE A 5 -6.59 -1.88 4.01
CA ILE A 5 -7.19 -0.57 3.69
C ILE A 5 -6.44 0.00 2.50
N PHE A 6 -7.19 0.41 1.49
CA PHE A 6 -6.72 1.20 0.36
C PHE A 6 -7.01 2.66 0.65
N TYR A 7 -5.97 3.48 0.61
CA TYR A 7 -6.07 4.91 0.80
C TYR A 7 -4.98 5.60 -0.01
N ASP A 8 -5.35 6.60 -0.81
CA ASP A 8 -4.43 7.26 -1.73
C ASP A 8 -3.21 7.86 -0.98
N ASN A 9 -3.45 8.60 0.10
CA ASN A 9 -2.38 9.18 0.91
C ASN A 9 -1.97 8.34 2.13
N ASN A 10 -1.90 7.01 1.98
CA ASN A 10 -1.59 6.12 3.10
C ASN A 10 -0.19 6.32 3.66
N CYS A 11 0.76 6.77 2.83
CA CYS A 11 2.12 7.06 3.28
C CYS A 11 2.16 8.14 4.35
N SER A 12 1.44 9.26 4.18
CA SER A 12 1.39 10.32 5.18
C SER A 12 0.64 9.87 6.44
N LEU A 13 -0.48 9.15 6.29
CA LEU A 13 -1.23 8.63 7.43
C LEU A 13 -0.39 7.65 8.24
N LEU A 14 0.24 6.66 7.60
CA LEU A 14 1.06 5.68 8.27
C LEU A 14 2.28 6.32 8.94
N HIS A 15 2.91 7.31 8.29
CA HIS A 15 4.02 8.06 8.89
C HIS A 15 3.58 8.85 10.13
N HIS A 16 2.41 9.49 10.07
CA HIS A 16 1.81 10.18 11.21
C HIS A 16 1.54 9.22 12.37
N LEU A 17 0.86 8.10 12.11
CA LEU A 17 0.57 7.05 13.10
C LEU A 17 1.84 6.50 13.74
N TRP A 18 2.87 6.24 12.92
CA TRP A 18 4.18 5.79 13.40
C TRP A 18 4.82 6.80 14.35
N THR A 19 4.77 8.09 14.01
CA THR A 19 5.31 9.17 14.84
C THR A 19 4.57 9.29 16.17
N GLN A 20 3.25 9.07 16.17
CA GLN A 20 2.42 9.03 17.37
C GLN A 20 2.55 7.73 18.18
N ARG A 21 3.29 6.72 17.66
CA ARG A 21 3.34 5.35 18.22
C ARG A 21 1.96 4.74 18.37
N ASP A 22 1.05 5.08 17.46
CA ASP A 22 -0.27 4.49 17.41
C ASP A 22 -0.17 2.99 17.11
N THR A 23 -1.02 2.19 17.76
CA THR A 23 -1.03 0.72 17.59
C THR A 23 -2.35 0.18 17.06
N TYR A 24 -3.33 1.06 16.83
CA TYR A 24 -4.69 0.69 16.46
C TYR A 24 -4.71 -0.08 15.13
N PHE A 25 -3.88 0.32 14.16
CA PHE A 25 -3.81 -0.28 12.82
C PHE A 25 -2.74 -1.37 12.65
N ASN A 26 -2.05 -1.81 13.71
CA ASN A 26 -0.92 -2.76 13.59
C ASN A 26 -1.29 -4.11 12.96
N LYS A 27 -2.57 -4.48 12.92
CA LYS A 27 -3.08 -5.71 12.32
C LYS A 27 -3.73 -5.50 10.94
N THR A 28 -3.65 -4.29 10.40
CA THR A 28 -4.26 -3.90 9.13
C THR A 28 -3.16 -3.50 8.14
N GLY A 29 -3.17 -4.13 6.96
CA GLY A 29 -2.28 -3.74 5.87
C GLY A 29 -2.73 -2.41 5.27
N MET A 30 -1.90 -1.39 5.40
CA MET A 30 -2.14 -0.04 4.90
C MET A 30 -1.49 0.09 3.52
N ILE A 31 -2.31 0.01 2.47
CA ILE A 31 -1.84 -0.04 1.07
C ILE A 31 -2.17 1.27 0.38
N MET A 32 -1.30 1.66 -0.52
CA MET A 32 -1.46 2.82 -1.38
C MET A 32 -1.37 2.40 -2.85
N GLU A 33 -1.98 3.21 -3.71
CA GLU A 33 -2.14 2.92 -5.13
C GLU A 33 -0.83 3.11 -5.92
N THR A 34 -0.57 2.28 -6.92
CA THR A 34 0.70 2.32 -7.66
C THR A 34 0.95 3.63 -8.40
N TRP A 35 -0.08 4.37 -8.81
CA TRP A 35 0.10 5.68 -9.43
C TRP A 35 0.61 6.73 -8.44
N HIS A 36 0.04 6.78 -7.25
CA HIS A 36 0.54 7.63 -6.17
C HIS A 36 1.99 7.30 -5.83
N ALA A 37 2.35 6.00 -5.78
CA ALA A 37 3.74 5.58 -5.57
C ALA A 37 4.71 6.11 -6.63
N GLN A 38 4.29 6.16 -7.90
CA GLN A 38 5.10 6.70 -8.99
C GLN A 38 5.27 8.22 -8.92
N SER A 39 4.35 8.91 -8.26
CA SER A 39 4.39 10.36 -8.05
C SER A 39 5.41 10.77 -6.97
N HIS A 40 5.80 9.83 -6.10
CA HIS A 40 6.83 10.05 -5.09
C HIS A 40 8.24 10.06 -5.68
N LYS A 41 9.13 10.80 -5.02
CA LYS A 41 10.58 10.68 -5.31
C LYS A 41 11.04 9.28 -4.92
N LYS A 42 11.94 8.68 -5.70
CA LYS A 42 12.55 7.38 -5.37
C LYS A 42 13.21 7.33 -3.99
N THR A 43 13.61 8.49 -3.48
CA THR A 43 14.21 8.67 -2.14
C THR A 43 13.18 8.62 -1.01
N ASP A 44 11.88 8.64 -1.30
CA ASP A 44 10.85 8.40 -0.29
C ASP A 44 10.80 6.90 0.05
N GLU A 45 11.73 6.47 0.89
CA GLU A 45 11.85 5.07 1.28
C GLU A 45 10.67 4.58 2.12
N PHE A 46 10.03 5.46 2.89
CA PHE A 46 8.97 5.07 3.81
C PHE A 46 7.76 4.56 3.02
N CYS A 47 7.36 5.34 2.02
CA CYS A 47 6.29 5.00 1.10
C CYS A 47 6.56 3.66 0.39
N HIS A 48 7.74 3.51 -0.22
CA HIS A 48 8.11 2.31 -0.94
C HIS A 48 8.25 1.06 -0.05
N ARG A 49 8.64 1.22 1.22
CA ARG A 49 8.88 0.10 2.13
C ARG A 49 7.61 -0.45 2.76
N TRP A 50 6.63 0.41 3.05
CA TRP A 50 5.50 0.02 3.90
C TRP A 50 4.14 0.04 3.21
N CYS A 51 3.97 0.86 2.18
CA CYS A 51 2.66 1.07 1.56
C CYS A 51 2.52 0.41 0.18
N LEU A 52 3.63 -0.07 -0.41
CA LEU A 52 3.58 -0.72 -1.71
C LEU A 52 2.81 -2.05 -1.65
N PRO A 53 1.95 -2.33 -2.63
CA PRO A 53 1.25 -3.61 -2.76
C PRO A 53 2.21 -4.82 -2.80
N SER A 54 3.40 -4.65 -3.37
CA SER A 54 4.44 -5.69 -3.42
C SER A 54 4.91 -6.15 -2.03
N CYS A 55 4.70 -5.33 -1.00
CA CYS A 55 4.95 -5.66 0.41
C CYS A 55 3.88 -6.59 1.01
N PHE A 56 2.79 -6.86 0.29
CA PHE A 56 1.68 -7.69 0.75
C PHE A 56 1.52 -8.92 -0.16
N PRO A 57 2.29 -10.01 0.06
CA PRO A 57 2.29 -11.18 -0.82
C PRO A 57 0.92 -11.81 -1.07
N LYS A 58 0.00 -11.71 -0.11
CA LYS A 58 -1.37 -12.22 -0.22
C LYS A 58 -2.24 -11.48 -1.25
N LEU A 59 -1.80 -10.31 -1.70
CA LEU A 59 -2.49 -9.48 -2.69
C LEU A 59 -1.87 -9.63 -4.08
N MET A 60 -0.79 -10.40 -4.18
CA MET A 60 -0.02 -10.60 -5.39
C MET A 60 -0.19 -12.02 -5.91
N LYS A 61 -0.32 -12.16 -7.22
CA LYS A 61 -0.30 -13.43 -7.95
C LYS A 61 0.92 -13.49 -8.88
N PRO A 62 1.35 -14.70 -9.31
CA PRO A 62 2.35 -14.82 -10.37
C PRO A 62 1.88 -14.09 -11.65
N GLY A 63 2.75 -13.25 -12.21
CA GLY A 63 2.47 -12.52 -13.43
C GLY A 63 2.56 -13.41 -14.68
N LYS A 64 1.76 -13.09 -15.70
CA LYS A 64 1.70 -13.90 -16.94
C LYS A 64 3.00 -13.89 -17.74
N LYS A 65 3.82 -12.86 -17.56
CA LYS A 65 5.12 -12.66 -18.24
C LYS A 65 6.32 -12.84 -17.30
N GLY A 66 6.11 -13.50 -16.16
CA GLY A 66 7.06 -13.49 -15.04
C GLY A 66 6.86 -12.27 -14.13
N GLY A 67 7.36 -12.35 -12.89
CA GLY A 67 7.15 -11.31 -11.87
C GLY A 67 5.86 -11.49 -11.06
N LYS A 68 5.43 -10.44 -10.35
CA LYS A 68 4.21 -10.42 -9.52
C LYS A 68 3.21 -9.42 -10.08
N GLU A 69 1.96 -9.83 -10.21
CA GLU A 69 0.82 -8.99 -10.61
C GLU A 69 -0.22 -8.93 -9.50
N TRP A 70 -1.13 -7.97 -9.56
CA TRP A 70 -2.21 -7.87 -8.59
C TRP A 70 -3.24 -8.99 -8.74
N GLN A 71 -3.75 -9.49 -7.60
CA GLN A 71 -4.85 -10.45 -7.60
C GLN A 71 -6.21 -9.80 -7.94
N PHE A 72 -6.39 -8.52 -7.63
CA PHE A 72 -7.61 -7.74 -7.88
C PHE A 72 -7.27 -6.40 -8.56
N ASN A 73 -8.28 -5.77 -9.18
CA ASN A 73 -8.09 -4.48 -9.81
C ASN A 73 -8.17 -3.36 -8.77
N ALA A 74 -7.02 -2.82 -8.36
CA ALA A 74 -6.95 -1.77 -7.35
C ALA A 74 -7.65 -0.47 -7.78
N SER A 75 -7.57 -0.10 -9.06
CA SER A 75 -8.25 1.11 -9.55
C SER A 75 -9.77 0.99 -9.53
N ALA A 76 -10.31 -0.23 -9.57
CA ALA A 76 -11.74 -0.47 -9.34
C ALA A 76 -12.15 -0.34 -7.85
N THR A 77 -11.18 -0.22 -6.95
CA THR A 77 -11.42 -0.06 -5.50
C THR A 77 -11.24 1.38 -5.00
N GLU A 78 -10.83 2.29 -5.88
CA GLU A 78 -10.78 3.72 -5.58
C GLU A 78 -12.20 4.30 -5.52
N GLN A 79 -12.47 5.08 -4.47
CA GLN A 79 -13.74 5.77 -4.30
C GLN A 79 -13.74 7.02 -5.18
N ALA A 80 -14.76 7.16 -6.05
CA ALA A 80 -14.98 8.34 -6.88
C ALA A 80 -15.33 9.58 -6.05
#